data_AF-A0A0S4R1G7-F1
#
_entry.id   AF-A0A0S4R1G7-F1
#
_cell.length_a   1.000
_cell.length_b   1.000
_cell.length_c   1.000
_cell.angle_alpha   90.00
_cell.angle_beta   90.00
_cell.angle_gamma   90.00
#
_symmetry.space_group_name_H-M   'P 1'
#
loop_
_entity.id
_entity.type
_entity.pdbx_description
1 polymer ?
#
loop_
_entity_poly.entity_id
_entity_poly.type
_entity_poly.pdbx_seq_one_letter_code
_entity_poly.pdbx_strand_id
1 'polypeptide(L)'
;MSLITEREPTLLVNDADRRLTYRWVVRRVDEDTDPATLVVNLKIRHHGTSKEYYAELRNETETDRGIGIEKFGWNDPVWHRRQPVARYSRKSLRTFGEQTLAALRQADISGQPLHVDLTDISPAGDSSDAPRQPRSAGPAASRDRTHR
;
A
#
# COMPACT_ATOMS: atom_id res chain seq x y z
N MET A 1 0.24 -14.54 -5.61
CA MET A 1 -0.92 -13.94 -6.30
C MET A 1 -0.54 -12.53 -6.67
N SER A 2 -0.85 -12.07 -7.88
CA SER A 2 -0.52 -10.71 -8.30
C SER A 2 -1.74 -9.81 -8.48
N LEU A 3 -1.75 -8.73 -7.70
CA LEU A 3 -2.81 -7.72 -7.67
C LEU A 3 -3.08 -7.08 -9.04
N ILE A 4 -2.03 -6.82 -9.83
CA ILE A 4 -2.10 -5.98 -11.04
C ILE A 4 -2.69 -6.76 -12.22
N THR A 5 -2.35 -8.04 -12.35
CA THR A 5 -2.87 -8.91 -13.40
C THR A 5 -4.25 -9.48 -13.05
N GLU A 6 -4.51 -9.75 -11.77
CA GLU A 6 -5.74 -10.44 -11.35
C GLU A 6 -6.94 -9.50 -11.11
N ARG A 7 -6.70 -8.19 -10.94
CA ARG A 7 -7.76 -7.21 -10.61
C ARG A 7 -7.78 -6.02 -11.55
N GLU A 8 -8.99 -5.58 -11.89
CA GLU A 8 -9.17 -4.33 -12.64
C GLU A 8 -9.02 -3.11 -11.72
N PRO A 9 -8.21 -2.11 -12.10
CA PRO A 9 -8.12 -0.86 -11.36
C PRO A 9 -9.35 0.02 -11.56
N THR A 10 -9.59 0.89 -10.59
CA THR A 10 -10.43 2.07 -10.80
C THR A 10 -9.64 3.13 -11.55
N LEU A 11 -10.16 3.66 -12.65
CA LEU A 11 -9.56 4.77 -13.37
C LEU A 11 -10.07 6.11 -12.82
N LEU A 12 -9.15 6.91 -12.28
CA LEU A 12 -9.39 8.29 -11.87
C LEU A 12 -8.81 9.24 -12.92
N VAL A 13 -9.61 10.21 -13.35
CA VAL A 13 -9.24 11.18 -14.39
C VAL A 13 -9.24 12.58 -13.78
N ASN A 14 -8.11 13.28 -13.90
CA ASN A 14 -8.01 14.69 -13.56
C ASN A 14 -7.47 15.45 -14.79
N ASP A 15 -8.40 16.03 -15.55
CA ASP A 15 -8.08 16.77 -16.77
C ASP A 15 -7.39 18.11 -16.49
N ALA A 16 -7.67 18.75 -15.34
CA ALA A 16 -7.04 20.00 -14.95
C ALA A 16 -5.52 19.81 -14.77
N ASP A 17 -5.14 18.72 -14.13
CA ASP A 17 -3.74 18.35 -13.87
C ASP A 17 -3.13 17.48 -14.97
N ARG A 18 -3.88 17.19 -16.05
CA ARG A 18 -3.47 16.33 -17.17
C ARG A 18 -2.96 14.97 -16.66
N ARG A 19 -3.71 14.39 -15.73
CA ARG A 19 -3.34 13.19 -14.97
C ARG A 19 -4.39 12.10 -15.09
N LEU A 20 -3.93 10.86 -15.26
CA LEU A 20 -4.70 9.63 -15.13
C LEU A 20 -4.12 8.83 -13.96
N THR A 21 -4.97 8.11 -13.24
CA THR A 21 -4.51 7.21 -12.18
C THR A 21 -5.30 5.92 -12.23
N TYR A 22 -4.61 4.80 -12.44
CA TYR A 22 -5.19 3.48 -12.27
C TYR A 22 -4.91 3.04 -10.83
N ARG A 23 -5.98 2.84 -10.07
CA ARG A 23 -5.93 2.60 -8.63
C ARG A 23 -6.44 1.21 -8.28
N TRP A 24 -5.65 0.45 -7.54
CA TRP A 24 -6.04 -0.81 -6.92
C TRP A 24 -6.15 -0.63 -5.41
N VAL A 25 -7.27 -1.06 -4.83
CA VAL A 25 -7.41 -1.20 -3.38
C VAL A 25 -6.87 -2.55 -2.97
N VAL A 26 -5.89 -2.56 -2.05
CA VAL A 26 -5.24 -3.78 -1.60
C VAL A 26 -5.96 -4.33 -0.37
N ARG A 27 -5.90 -3.58 0.74
CA ARG A 27 -6.46 -3.96 2.04
C ARG A 27 -6.60 -2.75 2.97
N ARG A 28 -7.33 -2.95 4.07
CA ARG A 28 -7.24 -2.07 5.23
C ARG A 28 -5.90 -2.25 5.94
N VAL A 29 -5.39 -1.17 6.50
CA VAL A 29 -4.21 -1.13 7.37
C VAL A 29 -4.60 -0.34 8.61
N ASP A 30 -4.38 -0.97 9.77
CA ASP A 30 -4.54 -0.31 11.05
C ASP A 30 -3.19 0.35 11.38
N GLU A 31 -3.06 1.64 11.08
CA GLU A 31 -1.93 2.43 11.58
C GLU A 31 -2.36 3.05 12.91
N ASP A 32 -1.71 2.62 14.00
CA ASP A 32 -1.72 3.05 15.43
C ASP A 32 -2.87 3.94 15.99
N THR A 33 -3.42 4.89 15.24
CA THR A 33 -4.44 5.85 15.67
C THR A 33 -5.59 6.08 14.66
N ASP A 34 -5.42 5.79 13.37
CA ASP A 34 -6.46 6.01 12.34
C ASP A 34 -6.52 4.84 11.34
N PRO A 35 -7.71 4.26 11.07
CA PRO A 35 -7.86 3.25 10.03
C PRO A 35 -7.55 3.86 8.66
N ALA A 36 -6.75 3.12 7.88
CA ALA A 36 -6.37 3.53 6.55
C ALA A 36 -6.46 2.36 5.56
N THR A 37 -6.30 2.68 4.29
CA THR A 37 -6.38 1.74 3.18
C THR A 37 -5.08 1.78 2.39
N LEU A 38 -4.43 0.63 2.26
CA LEU A 38 -3.31 0.48 1.36
C LEU A 38 -3.83 0.40 -0.08
N VAL A 39 -3.35 1.30 -0.92
CA VAL A 39 -3.67 1.35 -2.34
C VAL A 39 -2.41 1.36 -3.18
N VAL A 40 -2.54 0.88 -4.40
CA VAL A 40 -1.48 0.89 -5.41
C VAL A 40 -1.97 1.76 -6.54
N ASN A 41 -1.16 2.74 -6.93
CA ASN A 41 -1.50 3.73 -7.94
C ASN A 41 -0.48 3.70 -9.08
N LEU A 42 -0.94 3.46 -10.30
CA LEU A 42 -0.21 3.81 -11.52
C LEU A 42 -0.62 5.23 -11.91
N LYS A 43 0.22 6.20 -11.56
CA LYS A 43 0.03 7.62 -11.89
C LYS A 43 0.64 7.91 -13.25
N ILE A 44 -0.14 8.49 -14.14
CA ILE A 44 0.29 8.91 -15.48
C ILE A 44 0.03 10.40 -15.63
N ARG A 45 1.03 11.17 -16.02
CA ARG A 45 0.92 12.62 -16.19
C ARG A 45 1.74 13.15 -17.35
N HIS A 46 1.33 14.31 -17.87
CA HIS A 46 2.14 15.08 -18.80
C HIS A 46 3.03 16.09 -18.07
N HIS A 47 4.34 15.98 -18.25
CA HIS A 47 5.28 16.99 -17.78
C HIS A 47 5.44 18.07 -18.86
N GLY A 48 4.83 19.23 -18.63
CA GLY A 48 4.82 20.36 -19.57
C GLY A 48 6.21 20.86 -19.96
N THR A 49 7.12 20.93 -18.99
CA THR A 49 8.49 21.40 -19.16
C THR A 49 9.36 20.43 -19.94
N SER A 50 9.27 19.14 -19.60
CA SER A 50 10.07 18.06 -20.24
C SER A 50 9.49 17.58 -21.57
N LYS A 51 8.27 18.00 -21.93
CA LYS A 51 7.52 17.53 -23.11
C LYS A 51 7.47 15.99 -23.18
N GLU A 52 7.08 15.37 -22.07
CA GLU A 52 6.96 13.92 -21.98
C GLU A 52 5.70 13.51 -21.23
N TYR A 53 5.22 12.31 -21.54
CA TYR A 53 4.37 11.58 -20.61
C TYR A 53 5.25 10.75 -19.67
N TYR A 54 4.91 10.78 -18.39
CA TYR A 54 5.58 10.02 -17.35
C TYR A 54 4.55 9.17 -16.62
N ALA A 55 4.93 7.92 -16.36
CA ALA A 55 4.16 6.99 -15.56
C ALA A 55 5.02 6.39 -14.47
N GLU A 56 4.45 6.24 -13.28
CA GLU A 56 5.09 5.58 -12.14
C GLU A 56 4.05 4.79 -11.34
N LEU A 57 4.48 3.64 -10.82
CA LEU A 57 3.69 2.79 -9.94
C LEU A 57 4.10 3.02 -8.49
N ARG A 58 3.18 3.41 -7.61
CA ARG A 58 3.47 3.68 -6.18
C ARG A 58 2.49 3.02 -5.24
N ASN A 59 2.94 2.75 -4.02
CA ASN A 59 2.08 2.40 -2.90
C ASN A 59 1.69 3.67 -2.14
N GLU A 60 0.44 3.76 -1.72
CA GLU A 60 -0.07 4.87 -0.93
C GLU A 60 -0.96 4.35 0.18
N THR A 61 -0.91 5.00 1.34
CA THR A 61 -1.87 4.77 2.41
C THR A 61 -2.90 5.90 2.36
N GLU A 62 -4.16 5.59 2.06
CA GLU A 62 -5.24 6.57 2.13
C GLU A 62 -5.97 6.44 3.46
N THR A 63 -5.95 7.50 4.26
CA THR A 63 -6.73 7.58 5.50
C THR A 63 -8.22 7.69 5.19
N ASP A 64 -9.09 7.23 6.09
CA ASP A 64 -10.56 7.36 5.92
C ASP A 64 -11.06 8.82 5.84
N ARG A 65 -10.20 9.79 6.13
CA ARG A 65 -10.47 11.23 5.95
C ARG A 65 -10.15 11.73 4.53
N GLY A 66 -9.79 10.83 3.61
CA GLY A 66 -9.46 11.15 2.21
C GLY A 66 -8.08 11.80 2.03
N ILE A 67 -7.23 11.77 3.07
CA ILE A 67 -5.85 12.24 2.96
C ILE A 67 -4.99 11.05 2.56
N GLY A 68 -4.44 11.11 1.35
CA GLY A 68 -3.42 10.19 0.88
C GLY A 68 -2.07 10.55 1.49
N ILE A 69 -1.52 9.66 2.30
CA ILE A 69 -0.15 9.74 2.79
C ILE A 69 0.68 8.88 1.84
N GLU A 70 1.39 9.54 0.93
CA GLU A 70 2.47 8.90 0.18
C GLU A 70 3.56 8.53 1.19
N LYS A 71 3.66 7.24 1.56
CA LYS A 71 4.82 6.76 2.31
C LYS A 71 6.01 6.78 1.35
N PHE A 72 6.77 7.86 1.38
CA PHE A 72 8.09 7.95 0.76
C PHE A 72 9.05 7.01 1.50
N GLY A 73 8.92 5.71 1.25
CA GLY A 73 9.98 4.77 1.57
C GLY A 73 11.21 5.12 0.74
N TRP A 74 12.41 4.89 1.25
CA TRP A 74 13.67 5.04 0.51
C TRP A 74 13.75 4.16 -0.78
N ASN A 75 12.73 3.34 -1.06
CA ASN A 75 12.63 2.35 -2.14
C ASN A 75 11.42 2.56 -3.09
N ASP A 76 10.91 3.80 -3.19
CA ASP A 76 9.75 4.18 -4.00
C ASP A 76 10.21 4.83 -5.33
N PRO A 77 9.67 4.56 -6.54
CA PRO A 77 9.17 3.32 -7.16
C PRO A 77 10.18 2.65 -8.12
N VAL A 78 10.14 1.32 -8.26
CA VAL A 78 11.04 0.59 -9.19
C VAL A 78 10.53 0.54 -10.63
N TRP A 79 9.21 0.63 -10.83
CA TRP A 79 8.63 0.58 -12.17
C TRP A 79 8.14 1.95 -12.62
N HIS A 80 8.70 2.42 -13.73
CA HIS A 80 8.30 3.66 -14.37
C HIS A 80 8.42 3.55 -15.89
N ARG A 81 7.66 4.37 -16.62
CA ARG A 81 7.80 4.53 -18.07
C ARG A 81 7.75 6.00 -18.47
N ARG A 82 8.50 6.34 -19.51
CA ARG A 82 8.53 7.70 -20.08
C ARG A 82 8.33 7.62 -21.58
N GLN A 83 7.67 8.64 -22.14
CA GLN A 83 7.52 8.80 -23.57
C GLN A 83 7.62 10.28 -23.95
N PRO A 84 8.63 10.69 -24.74
CA PRO A 84 8.70 12.03 -25.31
C PRO A 84 7.49 12.31 -26.21
N VAL A 85 6.98 13.53 -26.16
CA VAL A 85 5.84 13.98 -26.98
C VAL A 85 6.00 15.41 -27.46
N ALA A 86 5.62 15.69 -28.70
CA ALA A 86 5.76 17.04 -29.25
C ALA A 86 4.83 18.05 -28.55
N ARG A 87 3.59 17.64 -28.26
CA ARG A 87 2.56 18.44 -27.61
C ARG A 87 1.60 17.55 -26.82
N TYR A 88 1.06 18.09 -25.74
CA TYR A 88 -0.01 17.46 -24.98
C TYR A 88 -1.28 17.31 -25.82
N SER A 89 -1.94 16.16 -25.71
CA SER A 89 -3.36 16.02 -26.04
C SER A 89 -4.02 14.99 -25.14
N ARG A 90 -5.30 15.22 -24.78
CA ARG A 90 -6.08 14.28 -23.96
C ARG A 90 -6.11 12.87 -24.57
N LYS A 91 -6.30 12.79 -25.90
CA LYS A 91 -6.31 11.52 -26.63
C LYS A 91 -4.97 10.79 -26.50
N SER A 92 -3.85 11.47 -26.71
CA SER A 92 -2.54 10.81 -26.62
C SER A 92 -2.14 10.44 -25.19
N LEU A 93 -2.54 11.23 -24.17
CA LEU A 93 -2.37 10.86 -22.77
C LEU A 93 -3.13 9.55 -22.44
N ARG A 94 -4.37 9.40 -22.93
CA ARG A 94 -5.17 8.18 -22.76
C ARG A 94 -4.53 6.99 -23.45
N THR A 95 -4.12 7.15 -24.71
CA THR A 95 -3.39 6.10 -25.45
C THR A 95 -2.12 5.66 -24.73
N PHE A 96 -1.33 6.61 -24.24
CA PHE A 96 -0.14 6.29 -23.44
C PHE A 96 -0.51 5.56 -22.13
N GLY A 97 -1.59 5.96 -21.47
CA GLY A 97 -2.06 5.31 -20.25
C GLY A 97 -2.47 3.84 -20.46
N GLU A 98 -3.23 3.55 -21.51
CA GLU A 98 -3.63 2.19 -21.87
C GLU A 98 -2.43 1.30 -22.22
N GLN A 99 -1.50 1.82 -23.02
CA GLN A 99 -0.25 1.13 -23.36
C GLN A 99 0.65 0.91 -22.13
N THR A 100 0.60 1.83 -21.17
CA THR A 100 1.35 1.72 -19.91
C THR A 100 0.75 0.66 -19.00
N LEU A 101 -0.58 0.63 -18.84
CA LEU A 101 -1.26 -0.41 -18.07
C LEU A 101 -0.97 -1.81 -18.64
N ALA A 102 -1.04 -1.96 -19.97
CA ALA A 102 -0.72 -3.22 -20.63
C ALA A 102 0.74 -3.65 -20.37
N ALA A 103 1.70 -2.72 -20.47
CA ALA A 103 3.10 -3.02 -20.19
C ALA A 103 3.35 -3.35 -18.71
N LEU A 104 2.62 -2.71 -17.79
CA LEU A 104 2.71 -3.01 -16.37
C LEU A 104 2.21 -4.43 -16.09
N ARG A 105 1.08 -4.85 -16.67
CA ARG A 105 0.58 -6.24 -16.58
C ARG A 105 1.59 -7.23 -17.15
N GLN A 106 2.26 -6.90 -18.25
CA GLN A 106 3.30 -7.76 -18.80
C GLN A 106 4.52 -7.87 -17.87
N ALA A 107 4.95 -6.75 -17.28
CA ALA A 107 6.03 -6.72 -16.30
C ALA A 107 5.71 -7.59 -15.08
N ASP A 108 4.46 -7.51 -14.62
CA ASP A 108 3.92 -8.32 -13.53
C ASP A 108 3.94 -9.83 -13.85
N ILE A 109 3.40 -10.23 -15.01
CA ILE A 109 3.40 -11.62 -15.49
C ILE A 109 4.82 -12.18 -15.63
N SER A 110 5.77 -11.34 -16.06
CA SER A 110 7.17 -11.74 -16.23
C SER A 110 7.98 -11.75 -14.93
N GLY A 111 7.35 -11.45 -13.78
CA GLY A 111 8.00 -11.46 -12.48
C GLY A 111 9.04 -10.34 -12.31
N GLN A 112 8.91 -9.24 -13.04
CA GLN A 112 9.75 -8.07 -12.80
C GLN A 112 9.53 -7.54 -11.37
N PRO A 113 10.55 -6.93 -10.75
CA PRO A 113 10.40 -6.34 -9.43
C PRO A 113 9.46 -5.12 -9.50
N LEU A 114 8.18 -5.37 -9.23
CA LEU A 114 7.19 -4.34 -8.94
C LEU A 114 7.18 -4.22 -7.43
N HIS A 115 7.74 -3.14 -6.88
CA HIS A 115 7.83 -2.90 -5.42
C HIS A 115 6.45 -2.55 -4.84
N VAL A 116 5.52 -3.48 -4.98
CA VAL A 116 4.15 -3.40 -4.49
C VAL A 116 4.13 -4.12 -3.16
N ASP A 117 3.80 -3.41 -2.08
CA ASP A 117 3.64 -4.03 -0.78
C ASP A 117 2.34 -4.85 -0.79
N LEU A 118 2.47 -6.12 -1.17
CA LEU A 118 1.40 -7.11 -1.09
C LEU A 118 1.49 -7.93 0.20
N THR A 119 2.46 -7.64 1.08
CA THR A 119 2.81 -8.51 2.21
C THR A 119 1.59 -8.67 3.11
N ASP A 120 0.93 -9.82 3.11
CA ASP A 120 -0.18 -10.09 4.04
C ASP A 120 0.34 -9.83 5.45
N ILE A 121 -0.18 -8.82 6.12
CA ILE A 121 0.07 -8.69 7.54
C ILE A 121 -0.76 -9.82 8.11
N SER A 122 -0.10 -10.93 8.48
CA SER A 122 -0.70 -11.95 9.34
C SER A 122 -1.49 -11.24 10.42
N PRO A 123 -2.72 -11.68 10.72
CA PRO A 123 -3.52 -11.01 11.73
C PRO A 123 -2.65 -10.85 12.98
N ALA A 124 -2.73 -9.67 13.59
CA ALA A 124 -2.22 -9.45 14.93
C ALA A 124 -2.95 -10.44 15.86
N GLY A 125 -2.44 -11.67 15.88
CA GLY A 125 -2.93 -12.81 16.61
C GLY A 125 -2.10 -12.90 17.87
N ASP A 126 -2.78 -12.61 18.97
CA ASP A 126 -2.44 -12.99 20.34
C ASP A 126 -1.24 -12.28 20.96
N SER A 127 -1.43 -11.00 21.28
CA SER A 127 -1.15 -10.58 22.66
C SER A 127 -2.34 -10.96 23.55
N SER A 128 -2.60 -12.26 23.66
CA SER A 128 -3.28 -12.80 24.84
C SER A 128 -2.31 -12.64 26.01
N ASP A 129 -2.29 -11.44 26.59
CA ASP A 129 -1.66 -11.17 27.87
C ASP A 129 -2.53 -11.80 28.97
N ALA A 130 -2.35 -13.10 29.16
CA ALA A 130 -2.58 -13.86 30.39
C ALA A 130 -2.12 -15.31 30.15
N PRO A 131 -1.38 -15.97 31.07
CA PRO A 131 -1.62 -15.87 32.51
C PRO A 131 -0.35 -15.87 33.39
N ARG A 132 -0.33 -15.05 34.44
CA ARG A 132 0.37 -15.42 35.68
C ARG A 132 -0.62 -15.43 36.83
N GLN A 133 -1.24 -16.60 37.01
CA GLN A 133 -1.80 -16.98 38.30
C GLN A 133 -0.73 -16.80 39.39
N PRO A 134 -0.97 -16.02 40.45
CA PRO A 134 -0.16 -16.12 41.66
C PRO A 134 -0.45 -17.49 42.30
N ARG A 135 0.62 -18.26 42.47
CA ARG A 135 0.61 -19.57 43.11
C ARG A 135 -0.03 -19.48 44.50
N SER A 136 -1.02 -20.32 44.76
CA SER A 136 -1.50 -20.65 46.09
C SER A 136 -0.34 -21.16 46.93
N ALA A 137 0.07 -20.39 47.95
CA ALA A 137 1.02 -20.83 48.97
C ALA A 137 0.37 -20.71 50.34
N GLY A 138 -0.26 -21.79 50.78
CA GLY A 138 -0.65 -22.07 52.15
C GLY A 138 -0.87 -23.58 52.26
N PRO A 139 -0.47 -24.26 53.36
CA PRO A 139 -0.21 -23.73 54.69
C PRO A 139 1.20 -24.04 55.22
N ALA A 140 1.79 -23.11 55.97
CA ALA A 140 2.87 -23.41 56.90
C ALA A 140 2.53 -22.81 58.26
N ALA A 141 1.78 -23.57 59.06
CA ALA A 141 1.57 -23.28 60.48
C ALA A 141 1.85 -24.53 61.30
N SER A 142 3.09 -24.59 61.80
CA SER A 142 3.60 -25.49 62.84
C SER A 142 4.97 -24.89 63.18
N ARG A 143 5.28 -24.39 64.38
CA ARG A 143 4.92 -24.79 65.75
C ARG A 143 5.32 -23.66 66.73
N ASP A 144 5.06 -23.93 68.02
CA ASP A 144 5.56 -23.29 69.26
C ASP A 144 4.68 -22.16 69.83
N ARG A 145 4.36 -22.08 71.13
CA ARG A 145 4.82 -22.79 72.34
C ARG A 145 3.90 -22.42 73.53
N THR A 146 3.50 -23.43 74.31
CA THR A 146 3.29 -23.55 75.78
C THR A 146 2.91 -22.37 76.71
N HIS A 147 2.12 -22.73 77.74
CA HIS A 147 1.78 -22.07 79.04
C HIS A 147 0.62 -21.07 78.97
N ARG A 148 -0.49 -21.26 79.70
CA ARG A 148 -0.60 -21.50 81.14
C ARG A 148 -2.00 -22.04 81.49
#